data_AF-A0A846D6E2-F1
#
_entry.id   AF-A0A846D6E2-F1
#
_cell.length_a   1.000
_cell.length_b   1.000
_cell.length_c   1.000
_cell.angle_alpha   90.00
_cell.angle_beta   90.00
_cell.angle_gamma   90.00
#
_symmetry.space_group_name_H-M   'P 1'
#
loop_
_entity.id
_entity.type
_entity.pdbx_description
1 polymer ?
#
loop_
_entity_poly.entity_id
_entity_poly.type
_entity_poly.pdbx_seq_one_letter_code
_entity_poly.pdbx_strand_id
1 'polypeptide(L)'
;MNSIKIIARRLFLGLTVSALIVGSLPKEVKAQIVGNGGTTGWNPVSSTSEPSCLQKGIKRMNILVDQGDIQTLPNGNSWRFRKGNNVIFTVFCTKSGDHVRVDVICFNACEPDIFRLRGTIDALMQW
;
A
#
# COMPACT_ATOMS: atom_id res chain seq x y z
N MET A 1 36.32 -53.20 65.51
CA MET A 1 36.07 -54.53 64.91
C MET A 1 35.35 -54.34 63.58
N ASN A 2 36.01 -54.78 62.50
CA ASN A 2 35.51 -55.27 61.20
C ASN A 2 34.26 -54.65 60.52
N SER A 3 34.51 -54.15 59.30
CA SER A 3 33.98 -54.68 58.02
C SER A 3 33.33 -53.66 57.07
N ILE A 4 34.14 -53.28 56.07
CA ILE A 4 33.88 -53.22 54.61
C ILE A 4 32.42 -53.42 54.15
N LYS A 5 31.91 -52.52 53.30
CA LYS A 5 31.41 -52.85 51.94
C LYS A 5 31.15 -51.61 51.08
N ILE A 6 31.89 -51.56 49.97
CA ILE A 6 31.68 -50.77 48.74
C ILE A 6 30.28 -51.07 48.17
N ILE A 7 29.61 -50.09 47.51
CA ILE A 7 28.83 -50.31 46.27
C ILE A 7 28.49 -48.98 45.57
N ALA A 8 29.00 -48.91 44.34
CA ALA A 8 28.43 -48.37 43.10
C ALA A 8 27.80 -46.97 43.02
N ARG A 9 28.55 -46.09 42.35
CA ARG A 9 28.17 -45.30 41.15
C ARG A 9 26.67 -45.26 40.83
N ARG A 10 26.09 -44.05 40.85
CA ARG A 10 25.13 -43.61 39.84
C ARG A 10 25.46 -42.19 39.39
N LEU A 11 26.01 -42.14 38.18
CA LEU A 11 26.27 -40.95 37.39
C LEU A 11 24.90 -40.39 36.97
N PHE A 12 24.47 -39.28 37.57
CA PHE A 12 23.29 -38.55 37.11
C PHE A 12 23.67 -37.75 35.86
N LEU A 13 23.46 -38.35 34.69
CA LEU A 13 23.41 -37.62 33.43
C LEU A 13 22.19 -36.70 33.47
N GLY A 14 22.42 -35.41 33.65
CA GLY A 14 21.41 -34.37 33.46
C GLY A 14 21.00 -34.33 31.99
N LEU A 15 19.82 -34.89 31.68
CA LEU A 15 19.12 -34.66 30.43
C LEU A 15 18.54 -33.23 30.50
N THR A 16 19.27 -32.27 29.95
CA THR A 16 18.71 -30.96 29.61
C THR A 16 17.75 -31.15 28.44
N VAL A 17 16.46 -31.22 28.73
CA VAL A 17 15.43 -31.10 27.71
C VAL A 17 15.44 -29.65 27.23
N SER A 18 16.17 -29.40 26.15
CA SER A 18 16.02 -28.16 25.38
C SER A 18 14.62 -28.18 24.79
N ALA A 19 13.68 -27.53 25.47
CA ALA A 19 12.39 -27.20 24.88
C ALA A 19 12.66 -26.29 23.68
N LEU A 20 12.51 -26.84 22.47
CA LEU A 20 12.35 -26.05 21.26
C LEU A 20 11.10 -25.20 21.47
N ILE A 21 11.29 -23.93 21.83
CA ILE A 21 10.30 -22.91 21.60
C ILE A 21 10.24 -22.76 20.07
N VAL A 22 9.47 -23.64 19.43
CA VAL A 22 8.95 -23.35 18.10
C VAL A 22 7.97 -22.21 18.35
N GLY A 23 8.48 -20.99 18.28
CA GLY A 23 7.67 -19.79 18.29
C GLY A 23 6.67 -19.92 17.14
N SER A 24 5.46 -20.34 17.47
CA SER A 24 4.31 -20.26 16.61
C SER A 24 4.07 -18.78 16.35
N LEU A 25 4.65 -18.29 15.25
CA LEU A 25 4.30 -16.99 14.68
C LEU A 25 2.77 -16.95 14.52
N PRO A 26 2.06 -16.07 15.23
CA PRO A 26 0.63 -16.00 15.10
C PRO A 26 0.26 -15.38 13.76
N LYS A 27 -0.57 -16.14 13.03
CA LYS A 27 -1.75 -15.72 12.27
C LYS A 27 -1.57 -14.58 11.26
N GLU A 28 -1.74 -14.98 9.99
CA GLU A 28 -2.44 -14.22 8.97
C GLU A 28 -1.93 -12.78 8.77
N VAL A 29 -0.80 -12.66 8.08
CA VAL A 29 -0.72 -11.60 7.08
C VAL A 29 -1.82 -11.92 6.07
N LYS A 30 -3.05 -11.46 6.31
CA LYS A 30 -4.11 -11.49 5.30
C LYS A 30 -3.53 -10.76 4.11
N ALA A 31 -3.16 -11.50 3.06
CA ALA A 31 -2.68 -10.91 1.82
C ALA A 31 -3.72 -9.88 1.40
N GLN A 32 -3.39 -8.59 1.50
CA GLN A 32 -4.27 -7.52 1.09
C GLN A 32 -4.49 -7.73 -0.40
N ILE A 33 -5.72 -8.07 -0.80
CA ILE A 33 -6.04 -8.27 -2.21
C ILE A 33 -5.94 -6.90 -2.86
N VAL A 34 -4.98 -6.69 -3.75
CA VAL A 34 -4.90 -5.43 -4.52
C VAL A 34 -5.90 -5.53 -5.67
N GLY A 35 -6.99 -4.78 -5.57
CA GLY A 35 -7.96 -4.58 -6.64
C GLY A 35 -7.49 -3.48 -7.60
N ASN A 36 -7.63 -3.73 -8.91
CA ASN A 36 -7.43 -2.70 -9.93
C ASN A 36 -8.71 -1.84 -10.04
N GLY A 37 -8.65 -0.59 -9.58
CA GLY A 37 -9.74 0.38 -9.70
C GLY A 37 -9.86 1.01 -11.09
N GLY A 38 -8.97 0.63 -12.01
CA GLY A 38 -8.92 1.11 -13.37
C GLY A 38 -8.07 2.38 -13.50
N THR A 39 -8.30 3.09 -14.61
CA THR A 39 -7.60 4.34 -14.95
C THR A 39 -8.58 5.30 -15.61
N THR A 40 -8.31 6.60 -15.57
CA THR A 40 -9.03 7.59 -16.38
C THR A 40 -8.77 7.39 -17.87
N GLY A 41 -7.73 6.64 -18.23
CA GLY A 41 -7.19 6.66 -19.59
C GLY A 41 -6.32 7.89 -19.82
N TRP A 42 -5.65 7.92 -20.96
CA TRP A 42 -4.77 9.03 -21.35
C TRP A 42 -5.61 10.16 -21.95
N ASN A 43 -5.63 11.30 -21.26
CA ASN A 43 -6.26 12.53 -21.74
C ASN A 43 -5.19 13.47 -22.31
N PRO A 44 -5.41 14.05 -23.50
CA PRO A 44 -4.51 15.07 -24.04
C PRO A 44 -4.61 16.34 -23.20
N VAL A 45 -3.48 17.02 -22.98
CA VAL A 45 -3.41 18.25 -22.19
C VAL A 45 -2.51 19.30 -22.81
N SER A 46 -2.83 20.58 -22.57
CA SER A 46 -1.99 21.70 -23.01
C SER A 46 -0.74 21.88 -22.12
N SER A 47 0.26 21.00 -22.28
CA SER A 47 1.56 21.05 -21.62
C SER A 47 2.67 20.48 -22.52
N THR A 48 3.92 20.89 -22.27
CA THR A 48 5.10 20.57 -23.11
C THR A 48 6.23 19.88 -22.34
N SER A 49 6.03 19.54 -21.07
CA SER A 49 6.98 18.77 -20.28
C SER A 49 6.29 17.96 -19.18
N GLU A 50 6.85 16.79 -18.85
CA GLU A 50 6.34 15.92 -17.79
C GLU A 50 6.17 16.67 -16.45
N PRO A 51 7.12 17.49 -15.96
CA PRO A 51 6.94 18.22 -14.70
C PRO A 51 5.81 19.25 -14.75
N SER A 52 5.64 19.96 -15.88
CA SER A 52 4.55 20.93 -16.05
C SER A 52 3.19 20.23 -16.07
N CYS A 53 3.09 19.11 -16.79
CA CYS A 53 1.91 18.27 -16.79
C CYS A 53 1.57 17.78 -15.39
N LEU A 54 2.56 17.27 -14.64
CA LEU A 54 2.36 16.74 -13.30
C LEU A 54 1.88 17.82 -12.34
N GLN A 55 2.49 19.01 -12.37
CA GLN A 55 2.06 20.14 -11.55
C GLN A 55 0.62 20.57 -11.87
N LYS A 56 0.23 20.61 -13.15
CA LYS A 56 -1.15 20.92 -13.54
C LYS A 56 -2.12 19.81 -13.10
N GLY A 57 -1.76 18.55 -13.30
CA GLY A 57 -2.55 17.40 -12.85
C GLY A 57 -2.76 17.40 -11.33
N ILE A 58 -1.72 17.68 -10.55
CA ILE A 58 -1.81 17.85 -9.09
C ILE A 58 -2.77 18.99 -8.74
N LYS A 59 -2.68 20.15 -9.43
CA LYS A 59 -3.62 21.26 -9.21
C LYS A 59 -5.07 20.86 -9.49
N ARG A 60 -5.32 20.05 -10.52
CA ARG A 60 -6.67 19.52 -10.80
C ARG A 60 -7.15 18.58 -9.70
N MET A 61 -6.28 17.68 -9.21
CA MET A 61 -6.61 16.78 -8.10
C MET A 61 -6.89 17.53 -6.78
N ASN A 62 -6.19 18.64 -6.53
CA ASN A 62 -6.42 19.45 -5.32
C ASN A 62 -7.82 20.05 -5.26
N ILE A 63 -8.52 20.24 -6.40
CA ILE A 63 -9.95 20.64 -6.39
C ILE A 63 -10.79 19.62 -5.61
N LEU A 64 -10.53 18.33 -5.80
CA LEU A 64 -11.22 17.24 -5.09
C LEU A 64 -10.77 17.13 -3.64
N VAL A 65 -9.54 17.53 -3.32
CA VAL A 65 -9.05 17.63 -1.93
C VAL A 65 -9.79 18.73 -1.20
N ASP A 66 -9.92 19.91 -1.82
CA ASP A 66 -10.60 21.08 -1.25
C ASP A 66 -12.10 20.81 -1.04
N GLN A 67 -12.70 19.95 -1.89
CA GLN A 67 -14.07 19.47 -1.75
C GLN A 67 -14.23 18.36 -0.68
N GLY A 68 -13.14 17.78 -0.20
CA GLY A 68 -13.14 16.69 0.78
C GLY A 68 -13.39 15.30 0.19
N ASP A 69 -13.46 15.17 -1.14
CA ASP A 69 -13.73 13.89 -1.82
C ASP A 69 -12.55 12.91 -1.69
N ILE A 70 -11.34 13.45 -1.71
CA ILE A 70 -10.06 12.73 -1.53
C ILE A 70 -9.15 13.50 -0.56
N GLN A 71 -8.04 12.88 -0.17
CA GLN A 71 -7.05 13.45 0.74
C GLN A 71 -5.64 13.32 0.15
N THR A 72 -4.76 14.23 0.54
CA THR A 72 -3.32 14.08 0.32
C THR A 72 -2.75 12.98 1.22
N LEU A 73 -1.58 12.47 0.86
CA LEU A 73 -0.82 11.53 1.69
C LEU A 73 0.19 12.33 2.55
N PRO A 74 0.12 12.29 3.89
CA PRO A 74 0.92 13.13 4.78
C PRO A 74 2.44 13.05 4.58
N ASN A 75 2.93 11.89 4.10
CA ASN A 75 4.34 11.62 3.82
C ASN A 75 4.53 10.98 2.44
N GLY A 76 3.55 11.14 1.55
CA GLY A 76 3.56 10.52 0.23
C GLY A 76 4.12 11.44 -0.84
N ASN A 77 4.30 10.87 -2.03
CA ASN A 77 4.56 11.66 -3.22
C ASN A 77 3.38 12.61 -3.48
N SER A 78 3.65 13.86 -3.87
CA SER A 78 2.63 14.90 -4.10
C SER A 78 1.67 14.59 -5.26
N TRP A 79 2.03 13.62 -6.12
CA TRP A 79 1.18 13.11 -7.21
C TRP A 79 0.32 11.90 -6.80
N ARG A 80 0.28 11.57 -5.51
CA ARG A 80 -0.56 10.49 -4.96
C ARG A 80 -1.57 11.04 -3.97
N PHE A 81 -2.79 10.57 -4.10
CA PHE A 81 -3.94 10.94 -3.28
C PHE A 81 -4.62 9.69 -2.77
N ARG A 82 -5.44 9.81 -1.74
CA ARG A 82 -6.19 8.70 -1.18
C ARG A 82 -7.65 9.04 -0.98
N LYS A 83 -8.50 8.02 -0.92
CA LYS A 83 -9.84 8.12 -0.34
C LYS A 83 -9.97 7.02 0.71
N GLY A 84 -10.26 7.43 1.94
CA GLY A 84 -10.27 6.51 3.07
C GLY A 84 -8.91 5.84 3.30
N ASN A 85 -8.94 4.57 3.68
CA ASN A 85 -7.74 3.79 4.01
C ASN A 85 -7.39 2.73 2.96
N ASN A 86 -8.19 2.61 1.90
CA ASN A 86 -8.10 1.53 0.93
C ASN A 86 -7.95 1.99 -0.52
N VAL A 87 -8.13 3.27 -0.87
CA VAL A 87 -8.04 3.69 -2.27
C VAL A 87 -6.93 4.71 -2.47
N ILE A 88 -6.12 4.51 -3.49
CA ILE A 88 -5.04 5.41 -3.91
C ILE A 88 -5.23 5.82 -5.37
N PHE A 89 -5.12 7.12 -5.62
CA PHE A 89 -5.12 7.74 -6.94
C PHE A 89 -3.70 8.22 -7.23
N THR A 90 -3.15 7.89 -8.40
CA THR A 90 -1.80 8.30 -8.79
C THR A 90 -1.84 9.00 -10.14
N VAL A 91 -1.36 10.24 -10.18
CA VAL A 91 -1.26 11.03 -11.41
C VAL A 91 0.00 10.62 -12.17
N PHE A 92 -0.14 10.34 -13.46
CA PHE A 92 0.94 10.05 -14.38
C PHE A 92 0.87 10.98 -15.59
N CYS A 93 2.03 11.40 -16.07
CA CYS A 93 2.17 12.18 -17.29
C CYS A 93 3.10 11.46 -18.27
N THR A 94 2.88 11.67 -19.56
CA THR A 94 3.87 11.25 -20.57
C THR A 94 5.15 12.07 -20.42
N LYS A 95 6.27 11.54 -20.93
CA LYS A 95 7.57 12.25 -20.92
C LYS A 95 7.51 13.59 -21.67
N SER A 96 6.76 13.62 -22.77
CA SER A 96 6.43 14.83 -23.54
C SER A 96 5.56 15.81 -22.75
N GLY A 97 4.84 15.34 -21.73
CA GLY A 97 3.93 16.14 -20.92
C GLY A 97 2.65 16.57 -21.63
N ASP A 98 2.33 15.95 -22.76
CA ASP A 98 1.16 16.25 -23.59
C ASP A 98 -0.05 15.36 -23.27
N HIS A 99 0.13 14.34 -22.42
CA HIS A 99 -0.96 13.51 -21.93
C HIS A 99 -0.82 13.24 -20.43
N VAL A 100 -1.97 13.06 -19.80
CA VAL A 100 -2.10 12.73 -18.38
C VAL A 100 -3.06 11.56 -18.19
N ARG A 101 -2.84 10.76 -17.16
CA ARG A 101 -3.84 9.81 -16.66
C ARG A 101 -3.78 9.73 -15.14
N VAL A 102 -4.86 9.26 -14.54
CA VAL A 102 -4.89 8.91 -13.12
C VAL A 102 -5.23 7.44 -12.97
N ASP A 103 -4.31 6.69 -12.36
CA ASP A 103 -4.52 5.27 -12.06
C ASP A 103 -5.10 5.13 -10.65
N VAL A 104 -6.04 4.20 -10.50
CA VAL A 104 -6.76 3.94 -9.24
C VAL A 104 -6.43 2.55 -8.74
N ILE A 105 -5.90 2.47 -7.51
CA ILE A 105 -5.56 1.22 -6.85
C ILE A 105 -6.43 1.09 -5.60
N CYS A 106 -7.10 -0.05 -5.45
CA CYS A 106 -7.85 -0.38 -4.25
C CYS A 106 -7.13 -1.50 -3.49
N PHE A 107 -6.90 -1.32 -2.20
CA PHE A 107 -6.53 -2.38 -1.28
C PHE A 107 -7.85 -2.98 -0.79
N ASN A 108 -8.22 -4.13 -1.36
CA ASN A 108 -9.55 -4.79 -1.39
C ASN A 108 -10.43 -4.37 -2.58
N ALA A 109 -11.69 -4.78 -2.58
CA ALA A 109 -12.66 -4.43 -3.63
C ALA A 109 -12.87 -2.92 -3.69
N CYS A 110 -12.92 -2.36 -4.90
CA CYS A 110 -13.31 -0.97 -5.10
C CYS A 110 -14.81 -0.83 -4.87
N GLU A 111 -15.19 0.12 -4.03
CA GLU A 111 -16.59 0.48 -3.82
C GLU A 111 -17.18 1.16 -5.08
N PRO A 112 -18.50 1.05 -5.32
CA PRO A 112 -19.14 1.64 -6.50
C PRO A 112 -18.91 3.15 -6.69
N ASP A 113 -18.76 3.89 -5.59
CA ASP A 113 -18.50 5.33 -5.59
C ASP A 113 -17.12 5.68 -6.20
N ILE A 114 -16.14 4.78 -6.08
CA ILE A 114 -14.81 4.95 -6.67
C ILE A 114 -14.87 5.02 -8.19
N PHE A 115 -15.75 4.24 -8.82
CA PHE A 115 -15.93 4.30 -10.27
C PHE A 115 -16.55 5.62 -10.73
N ARG A 116 -17.48 6.18 -9.94
CA ARG A 116 -18.05 7.51 -10.20
C ARG A 116 -17.00 8.60 -10.03
N LEU A 117 -16.25 8.56 -8.93
CA LEU A 117 -15.16 9.49 -8.66
C LEU A 117 -14.08 9.43 -9.74
N ARG A 118 -13.74 8.24 -10.26
CA ARG A 118 -12.84 8.09 -11.41
C ARG A 118 -13.36 8.81 -12.65
N GLY A 119 -14.67 8.78 -12.92
CA GLY A 119 -15.28 9.55 -14.00
C GLY A 119 -15.20 11.06 -13.79
N THR A 120 -15.39 11.52 -12.55
CA THR A 120 -15.18 12.95 -12.20
C THR A 120 -13.73 13.37 -12.41
N ILE A 121 -12.77 12.54 -11.98
CA ILE A 121 -11.35 12.78 -12.20
C ILE A 121 -11.07 12.83 -13.70
N ASP A 122 -11.59 11.89 -14.49
CA ASP A 122 -11.40 11.87 -15.94
C ASP A 122 -11.88 13.16 -16.61
N ALA A 123 -13.06 13.66 -16.24
CA ALA A 123 -13.59 14.92 -16.76
C ALA A 123 -12.76 16.14 -16.32
N LEU A 124 -12.30 16.18 -15.06
CA LEU A 124 -11.34 17.19 -14.60
C LEU A 124 -10.01 17.11 -15.35
N MET A 125 -9.74 15.94 -15.94
CA MET A 125 -8.49 15.63 -16.60
C MET A 125 -8.46 15.98 -18.11
N GLN A 126 -9.40 16.79 -18.59
CA GLN A 126 -9.41 17.33 -19.96
C GLN A 126 -9.19 18.86 -19.95
N TRP A 127 -7.97 19.35 -20.26
CA TRP A 127 -7.63 20.80 -20.18
C TRP A 127 -6.46 21.30 -21.04
#